data_AF-A0A927T015-F1
#
_entry.id   AF-A0A927T015-F1
#
_cell.length_a   1.000
_cell.length_b   1.000
_cell.length_c   1.000
_cell.angle_alpha   90.00
_cell.angle_beta   90.00
_cell.angle_gamma   90.00
#
_symmetry.space_group_name_H-M   'P 1'
#
loop_
_entity.id
_entity.type
_entity.pdbx_description
1 polymer ?
#
loop_
_entity_poly.entity_id
_entity_poly.type
_entity_poly.pdbx_seq_one_letter_code
_entity_poly.pdbx_strand_id
1 'polypeptide(L)'
;MSAENRIVNKLRYRYPQINNFVSVKELLFIRENESNHLLIRFCNLCDVTVNEIAFTVIELDASAQVLGKHYVNEDMLNILPGNTYSPTSDIAISMDCCDCKIIIHHAISGKYLYREHEGKIITDFIKPQHEIVTDSSTAKPQPLFHTSSEHSKKPKASLILCIVFTIVIIMLCFARPIISYYTEDIRQYIQEYLNEVWQSIIHAFNAN
;
A
#
# COMPACT_ATOMS: atom_id res chain seq x y z
N MET A 1 -6.77 -31.73 29.81
CA MET A 1 -5.76 -30.66 29.96
C MET A 1 -6.21 -29.51 29.09
N SER A 2 -6.36 -28.30 29.64
CA SER A 2 -6.74 -27.12 28.86
C SER A 2 -5.56 -26.71 28.00
N ALA A 3 -5.73 -26.56 26.68
CA ALA A 3 -4.70 -25.99 25.82
C ALA A 3 -4.48 -24.54 26.25
N GLU A 4 -3.26 -24.19 26.66
CA GLU A 4 -2.90 -22.82 27.00
C GLU A 4 -2.34 -22.17 25.75
N ASN A 5 -3.15 -21.34 25.09
CA ASN A 5 -2.72 -20.58 23.92
C ASN A 5 -1.78 -19.48 24.40
N ARG A 6 -0.50 -19.59 24.05
CA ARG A 6 0.52 -18.63 24.46
C ARG A 6 1.04 -17.86 23.26
N ILE A 7 0.93 -16.54 23.31
CA ILE A 7 1.64 -15.67 22.37
C ILE A 7 3.14 -15.80 22.66
N VAL A 8 3.88 -16.29 21.66
CA VAL A 8 5.33 -16.48 21.74
C VAL A 8 6.06 -15.21 21.33
N ASN A 9 5.62 -14.58 20.24
CA ASN A 9 6.27 -13.39 19.70
C ASN A 9 5.31 -12.53 18.90
N LYS A 10 5.58 -11.22 18.86
CA LYS A 10 4.81 -10.22 18.12
C LYS A 10 5.77 -9.30 17.39
N LEU A 11 5.77 -9.35 16.07
CA LEU A 11 6.71 -8.63 15.22
C LEU A 11 5.99 -7.62 14.33
N ARG A 12 6.53 -6.40 14.24
CA ARG A 12 6.15 -5.48 13.17
C ARG A 12 6.72 -5.99 11.85
N TYR A 13 5.91 -5.97 10.81
CA TYR A 13 6.36 -6.42 9.50
C TYR A 13 7.42 -5.46 8.93
N ARG A 14 8.56 -6.02 8.48
CA ARG A 14 9.77 -5.27 8.14
C ARG A 14 10.21 -5.37 6.68
N TYR A 15 9.63 -6.28 5.91
CA TYR A 15 10.00 -6.43 4.50
C TYR A 15 9.35 -5.34 3.65
N PRO A 16 10.03 -4.88 2.58
CA PRO A 16 9.44 -3.91 1.65
C PRO A 16 8.11 -4.41 1.08
N GLN A 17 7.16 -3.49 0.95
CA GLN A 17 5.84 -3.74 0.39
C GLN A 17 5.52 -2.68 -0.65
N ILE A 18 4.84 -3.08 -1.72
CA ILE A 18 4.38 -2.16 -2.74
C ILE A 18 3.02 -1.60 -2.25
N ASN A 19 3.00 -0.30 -1.99
CA ASN A 19 1.96 0.37 -1.20
C ASN A 19 0.77 0.85 -2.05
N ASN A 20 -0.23 0.01 -2.29
CA ASN A 20 -1.38 0.46 -3.09
C ASN A 20 -2.67 -0.36 -3.01
N PHE A 21 -2.70 -1.54 -2.38
CA PHE A 21 -3.97 -2.27 -2.24
C PHE A 21 -4.11 -2.98 -0.89
N VAL A 22 -3.14 -3.80 -0.49
CA VAL A 22 -3.13 -4.43 0.84
C VAL A 22 -1.71 -4.38 1.39
N SER A 23 -1.58 -4.14 2.70
CA SER A 23 -0.29 -4.20 3.40
C SER A 23 -0.35 -5.09 4.64
N VAL A 24 0.70 -5.86 4.88
CA VAL A 24 0.99 -6.54 6.14
C VAL A 24 1.48 -5.50 7.15
N LYS A 25 0.89 -5.52 8.34
CA LYS A 25 1.25 -4.66 9.47
C LYS A 25 2.06 -5.40 10.52
N GLU A 26 1.63 -6.61 10.84
CA GLU A 26 2.10 -7.33 12.03
C GLU A 26 2.03 -8.84 11.83
N LEU A 27 2.96 -9.54 12.47
CA LEU A 27 3.02 -10.99 12.57
C LEU A 27 2.93 -11.37 14.05
N LEU A 28 2.08 -12.34 14.37
CA LEU A 28 1.89 -12.86 15.71
C LEU A 28 2.15 -14.36 15.70
N PHE A 29 3.15 -14.80 16.45
CA PHE A 29 3.52 -16.19 16.61
C PHE A 29 2.82 -16.72 17.86
N ILE A 30 1.96 -17.70 17.66
CA ILE A 30 1.14 -18.31 18.70
C ILE A 30 1.61 -19.74 18.87
N ARG A 31 1.75 -20.20 20.10
CA ARG A 31 1.98 -21.62 20.41
C ARG A 31 0.75 -22.20 21.04
N GLU A 32 0.27 -23.27 20.45
CA GLU A 32 -0.84 -24.06 20.94
C GLU A 32 -0.34 -25.50 21.11
N ASN A 33 -0.18 -25.93 22.36
CA ASN A 33 0.44 -27.22 22.69
C ASN A 33 1.87 -27.34 22.12
N GLU A 34 2.09 -28.29 21.19
CA GLU A 34 3.38 -28.57 20.53
C GLU A 34 3.48 -27.95 19.12
N SER A 35 2.48 -27.15 18.71
CA SER A 35 2.42 -26.53 17.38
C SER A 35 2.63 -25.01 17.47
N ASN A 36 3.39 -24.46 16.52
CA ASN A 36 3.47 -23.02 16.31
C ASN A 36 2.54 -22.62 15.15
N HIS A 37 1.82 -21.53 15.34
CA HIS A 37 0.88 -20.95 14.40
C HIS A 37 1.23 -19.49 14.13
N LEU A 38 0.96 -19.03 12.92
CA LEU A 38 1.18 -17.66 12.51
C LEU A 38 -0.16 -16.97 12.25
N LEU A 39 -0.38 -15.86 12.97
CA LEU A 39 -1.45 -14.92 12.67
C LEU A 39 -0.86 -13.67 12.03
N ILE A 40 -1.37 -13.33 10.85
CA ILE A 40 -0.91 -12.17 10.07
C ILE A 40 -1.98 -11.09 10.21
N ARG A 41 -1.57 -9.84 10.43
CA ARG A 41 -2.48 -8.69 10.36
C ARG A 41 -2.22 -7.91 9.08
N PHE A 42 -3.21 -7.88 8.22
CA PHE A 42 -3.24 -7.06 7.01
C PHE A 42 -4.04 -5.77 7.24
N CYS A 43 -3.90 -4.82 6.33
CA CYS A 43 -4.62 -3.56 6.27
C CYS A 43 -5.04 -3.32 4.83
N ASN A 44 -6.34 -3.08 4.62
CA ASN A 44 -6.88 -2.68 3.34
C ASN A 44 -6.49 -1.22 3.06
N LEU A 45 -5.72 -1.00 2.00
CA LEU A 45 -5.32 0.32 1.53
C LEU A 45 -6.12 0.77 0.29
N CYS A 46 -6.99 -0.08 -0.25
CA CYS A 46 -7.94 0.30 -1.29
C CYS A 46 -8.99 1.28 -0.72
N ASP A 47 -9.57 2.08 -1.61
CA ASP A 47 -10.75 2.92 -1.37
C ASP A 47 -12.06 2.14 -1.38
N VAL A 48 -12.00 0.84 -1.71
CA VAL A 48 -13.11 -0.10 -1.78
C VAL A 48 -12.86 -1.35 -0.91
N THR A 49 -13.92 -2.12 -0.68
CA THR A 49 -13.88 -3.35 0.14
C THR A 49 -13.04 -4.43 -0.54
N VAL A 50 -12.10 -5.05 0.19
CA VAL A 50 -11.37 -6.23 -0.30
C VAL A 50 -12.18 -7.49 -0.02
N ASN A 51 -12.36 -8.30 -1.07
CA ASN A 51 -13.18 -9.51 -1.09
C ASN A 51 -12.37 -10.80 -1.21
N GLU A 52 -11.16 -10.73 -1.75
CA GLU A 52 -10.24 -11.86 -1.84
C GLU A 52 -8.81 -11.39 -1.66
N ILE A 53 -7.97 -12.25 -1.08
CA ILE A 53 -6.51 -12.10 -1.11
C ILE A 53 -5.84 -13.45 -1.34
N ALA A 54 -4.80 -13.45 -2.16
CA ALA A 54 -3.87 -14.57 -2.25
C ALA A 54 -2.45 -14.13 -1.89
N PHE A 55 -1.78 -14.92 -1.06
CA PHE A 55 -0.42 -14.63 -0.62
C PHE A 55 0.36 -15.91 -0.31
N THR A 56 1.68 -15.77 -0.24
CA THR A 56 2.59 -16.81 0.24
C THR A 56 3.32 -16.35 1.49
N VAL A 57 3.30 -17.18 2.51
CA VAL A 57 4.17 -17.08 3.69
C VAL A 57 5.47 -17.83 3.39
N ILE A 58 6.60 -17.18 3.58
CA ILE A 58 7.94 -17.78 3.52
C ILE A 58 8.49 -17.76 4.94
N GLU A 59 8.71 -18.93 5.50
CA GLU A 59 9.28 -19.10 6.84
C GLU A 59 10.81 -18.98 6.80
N LEU A 60 11.36 -18.26 7.77
CA LEU A 60 12.79 -18.00 7.88
C LEU A 60 13.31 -18.37 9.26
N ASP A 61 14.45 -19.05 9.29
CA ASP A 61 15.19 -19.31 10.52
C ASP A 61 16.00 -18.07 10.97
N ALA A 62 16.73 -18.20 12.09
CA ALA A 62 17.58 -17.13 12.61
C ALA A 62 18.73 -16.71 11.67
N SER A 63 19.10 -17.57 10.70
CA SER A 63 20.11 -17.32 9.67
C SER A 63 19.51 -16.81 8.36
N ALA A 64 18.20 -16.50 8.35
CA ALA A 64 17.41 -16.14 7.17
C ALA A 64 17.37 -17.21 6.06
N GLN A 65 17.60 -18.48 6.40
CA GLN A 65 17.36 -19.60 5.49
C GLN A 65 15.86 -19.93 5.45
N VAL A 66 15.39 -20.35 4.27
CA VAL A 66 13.99 -20.72 4.05
C VAL A 66 13.73 -22.09 4.64
N LEU A 67 12.82 -22.17 5.61
CA LEU A 67 12.36 -23.43 6.21
C LEU A 67 11.16 -24.01 5.46
N GLY A 68 10.28 -23.14 4.96
CA GLY A 68 9.00 -23.54 4.41
C GLY A 68 8.31 -22.44 3.61
N LYS A 69 7.30 -22.82 2.83
CA LYS A 69 6.44 -21.91 2.07
C LYS A 69 4.99 -22.38 2.15
N HIS A 70 4.08 -21.46 2.46
CA HIS A 70 2.64 -21.73 2.54
C HIS A 70 1.90 -20.79 1.62
N TYR A 71 1.15 -21.34 0.66
CA TYR A 71 0.24 -20.55 -0.17
C TYR A 71 -1.13 -20.50 0.50
N VAL A 72 -1.67 -19.30 0.64
CA VAL A 72 -2.99 -19.04 1.22
C VAL A 72 -3.80 -18.23 0.23
N ASN A 73 -5.03 -18.67 -0.01
CA ASN A 73 -6.03 -17.92 -0.75
C ASN A 73 -7.28 -17.82 0.13
N GLU A 74 -7.71 -16.61 0.42
CA GLU A 74 -8.93 -16.36 1.17
C GLU A 74 -9.89 -15.54 0.35
N ASP A 75 -11.11 -16.07 0.22
CA ASP A 75 -12.23 -15.45 -0.46
C ASP A 75 -13.32 -15.03 0.54
N MET A 76 -14.41 -14.46 0.00
CA MET A 76 -15.57 -14.02 0.78
C MET A 76 -15.25 -13.01 1.90
N LEU A 77 -14.14 -12.29 1.76
CA LEU A 77 -13.75 -11.23 2.67
C LEU A 77 -14.69 -10.03 2.53
N ASN A 78 -14.82 -9.27 3.61
CA ASN A 78 -15.59 -8.02 3.64
C ASN A 78 -14.80 -6.93 4.39
N ILE A 79 -13.57 -6.70 3.93
CA ILE A 79 -12.65 -5.80 4.63
C ILE A 79 -12.84 -4.38 4.11
N LEU A 80 -13.43 -3.52 4.94
CA LEU A 80 -13.67 -2.12 4.59
C LEU A 80 -12.35 -1.33 4.39
N PRO A 81 -12.38 -0.25 3.60
CA PRO A 81 -11.24 0.65 3.40
C PRO A 81 -10.61 1.12 4.72
N GLY A 82 -9.28 1.09 4.81
CA GLY A 82 -8.52 1.52 5.99
C GLY A 82 -8.55 0.55 7.17
N ASN A 83 -9.43 -0.46 7.16
CA ASN A 83 -9.51 -1.42 8.26
C ASN A 83 -8.42 -2.49 8.19
N THR A 84 -8.09 -3.02 9.37
CA THR A 84 -7.21 -4.19 9.50
C THR A 84 -8.01 -5.48 9.58
N TYR A 85 -7.43 -6.57 9.12
CA TYR A 85 -7.99 -7.90 9.27
C TYR A 85 -6.88 -8.93 9.48
N SER A 86 -7.27 -10.10 9.99
CA SER A 86 -6.42 -11.28 10.05
C SER A 86 -7.07 -12.39 9.24
N PRO A 87 -6.28 -13.15 8.46
CA PRO A 87 -6.78 -14.33 7.76
C PRO A 87 -7.42 -15.30 8.74
N THR A 88 -8.44 -16.03 8.29
CA THR A 88 -9.09 -17.11 9.07
C THR A 88 -8.36 -18.44 8.93
N SER A 89 -7.54 -18.58 7.88
CA SER A 89 -6.71 -19.74 7.61
C SER A 89 -5.73 -19.97 8.75
N ASP A 90 -5.72 -21.18 9.28
CA ASP A 90 -4.72 -21.59 10.26
C ASP A 90 -3.39 -21.89 9.56
N ILE A 91 -2.36 -21.11 9.88
CA ILE A 91 -1.04 -21.20 9.25
C ILE A 91 -0.08 -21.83 10.26
N ALA A 92 0.02 -23.15 10.22
CA ALA A 92 1.03 -23.88 10.99
C ALA A 92 2.43 -23.60 10.43
N ILE A 93 3.37 -23.27 11.32
CA ILE A 93 4.75 -22.93 11.00
C ILE A 93 5.71 -23.80 11.81
N SER A 94 6.94 -23.93 11.32
CA SER A 94 8.01 -24.67 11.98
C SER A 94 8.32 -24.13 13.38
N MET A 95 8.75 -25.02 14.27
CA MET A 95 9.23 -24.66 15.61
C MET A 95 10.50 -23.80 15.56
N ASP A 96 11.29 -23.95 14.50
CA ASP A 96 12.54 -23.21 14.26
C ASP A 96 12.30 -21.88 13.53
N CYS A 97 11.05 -21.58 13.16
CA CYS A 97 10.70 -20.35 12.46
C CYS A 97 10.87 -19.13 13.38
N CYS A 98 11.70 -18.18 12.96
CA CYS A 98 12.04 -16.97 13.70
C CYS A 98 11.44 -15.70 13.08
N ASP A 99 11.18 -15.72 11.77
CA ASP A 99 10.57 -14.62 11.03
C ASP A 99 9.80 -15.15 9.80
N CYS A 100 8.91 -14.32 9.24
CA CYS A 100 8.19 -14.65 8.02
C CYS A 100 8.20 -13.50 7.02
N LYS A 101 8.48 -13.82 5.76
CA LYS A 101 8.27 -12.91 4.63
C LYS A 101 6.95 -13.26 3.94
N ILE A 102 6.11 -12.27 3.74
CA ILE A 102 4.83 -12.39 3.05
C ILE A 102 4.95 -11.82 1.64
N ILE A 103 4.53 -12.58 0.65
CA ILE A 103 4.41 -12.15 -0.75
C ILE A 103 2.93 -12.16 -1.10
N ILE A 104 2.35 -10.99 -1.36
CA ILE A 104 0.96 -10.87 -1.79
C ILE A 104 0.94 -11.00 -3.32
N HIS A 105 0.23 -12.00 -3.84
CA HIS A 105 0.13 -12.25 -5.28
C HIS A 105 -0.95 -11.39 -5.90
N HIS A 106 -2.13 -11.39 -5.28
CA HIS A 106 -3.24 -10.57 -5.72
C HIS A 106 -4.24 -10.28 -4.60
N ALA A 107 -5.07 -9.27 -4.83
CA ALA A 107 -6.29 -9.03 -4.08
C ALA A 107 -7.44 -8.68 -5.03
N ILE A 108 -8.64 -9.10 -4.69
CA ILE A 108 -9.86 -8.69 -5.40
C ILE A 108 -10.57 -7.65 -4.55
N SER A 109 -10.91 -6.52 -5.16
CA SER A 109 -11.72 -5.49 -4.53
C SER A 109 -12.80 -5.02 -5.50
N GLY A 110 -14.06 -5.29 -5.17
CA GLY A 110 -15.18 -5.06 -6.08
C GLY A 110 -15.04 -5.85 -7.38
N LYS A 111 -14.88 -5.13 -8.51
CA LYS A 111 -14.73 -5.73 -9.84
C LYS A 111 -13.28 -5.71 -10.35
N TYR A 112 -12.32 -5.45 -9.49
CA TYR A 112 -10.93 -5.26 -9.87
C TYR A 112 -10.01 -6.27 -9.19
N LEU A 113 -9.09 -6.83 -9.97
CA LEU A 113 -7.98 -7.64 -9.53
C LEU A 113 -6.73 -6.77 -9.46
N TYR A 114 -6.12 -6.67 -8.30
CA TYR A 114 -4.86 -5.97 -8.07
C TYR A 114 -3.76 -7.00 -7.92
N ARG A 115 -2.67 -6.86 -8.67
CA ARG A 115 -1.51 -7.77 -8.60
C ARG A 115 -0.21 -7.02 -8.85
N GLU A 116 0.87 -7.53 -8.30
CA GLU A 116 2.21 -7.05 -8.65
C GLU A 116 2.69 -7.69 -9.96
N HIS A 117 3.26 -6.87 -10.83
CA HIS A 117 4.06 -7.32 -11.97
C HIS A 117 5.24 -6.36 -12.17
N GLU A 118 6.47 -6.91 -12.13
CA GLU A 118 7.71 -6.16 -12.34
C GLU A 118 7.84 -4.90 -11.45
N GLY A 119 7.49 -5.01 -10.16
CA GLY A 119 7.56 -3.90 -9.20
C GLY A 119 6.50 -2.81 -9.40
N LYS A 120 5.53 -3.02 -10.30
CA LYS A 120 4.37 -2.16 -10.49
C LYS A 120 3.09 -2.92 -10.14
N ILE A 121 2.06 -2.18 -9.76
CA ILE A 121 0.73 -2.76 -9.61
C ILE A 121 0.00 -2.67 -10.93
N ILE A 122 -0.52 -3.81 -11.35
CA ILE A 122 -1.46 -3.94 -12.45
C ILE A 122 -2.85 -4.08 -11.84
N THR A 123 -3.81 -3.39 -12.46
CA THR A 123 -5.22 -3.48 -12.11
C THR A 123 -5.98 -4.00 -13.31
N ASP A 124 -6.55 -5.19 -13.17
CA ASP A 124 -7.34 -5.84 -14.21
C ASP A 124 -8.83 -5.78 -13.83
N PHE A 125 -9.69 -5.44 -14.79
CA PHE A 125 -11.14 -5.51 -14.58
C PHE A 125 -11.60 -6.97 -14.70
N ILE A 126 -12.19 -7.50 -13.63
CA ILE A 126 -12.82 -8.81 -13.61
C ILE A 126 -14.16 -8.65 -14.30
N LYS A 127 -14.25 -9.08 -15.57
CA LYS A 127 -15.53 -9.16 -16.25
C LYS A 127 -16.45 -10.05 -15.40
N PRO A 128 -17.65 -9.59 -15.01
CA PRO A 128 -18.63 -10.49 -14.42
C PRO A 128 -18.83 -11.62 -15.44
N GLN A 129 -18.57 -12.87 -15.03
CA GLN A 129 -19.13 -13.99 -15.76
C GLN A 129 -20.63 -13.76 -15.73
N HIS A 130 -21.21 -13.52 -16.91
CA HIS A 130 -22.63 -13.22 -17.03
C HIS A 130 -23.42 -14.22 -16.20
N GLU A 131 -24.34 -13.68 -15.41
CA GLU A 131 -25.55 -14.39 -14.99
C GLU A 131 -26.01 -15.27 -16.14
N ILE A 132 -26.39 -16.50 -15.82
CA ILE A 132 -27.02 -17.42 -16.77
C ILE A 132 -28.32 -16.75 -17.22
N VAL A 133 -28.23 -15.94 -18.27
CA VAL A 133 -29.36 -15.64 -19.13
C VAL A 133 -29.42 -16.83 -20.05
N THR A 134 -30.30 -17.77 -19.71
CA THR A 134 -30.95 -18.64 -20.69
C THR A 134 -31.49 -17.72 -21.78
N ASP A 135 -30.73 -17.56 -22.86
CA ASP A 135 -31.30 -17.50 -24.20
C ASP A 135 -30.22 -17.64 -25.28
N SER A 136 -30.65 -18.34 -26.30
CA SER A 136 -29.89 -18.93 -27.39
C SER A 136 -29.11 -17.95 -28.26
N SER A 137 -28.03 -18.51 -28.82
CA SER A 137 -27.45 -18.21 -30.14
C SER A 137 -26.31 -17.19 -30.22
N THR A 138 -25.30 -17.63 -30.97
CA THR A 138 -24.29 -16.85 -31.71
C THR A 138 -23.00 -16.49 -30.97
N ALA A 139 -22.08 -17.45 -30.98
CA ALA A 139 -20.66 -17.23 -30.73
C ALA A 139 -20.05 -16.37 -31.87
N LYS A 140 -19.46 -15.22 -31.49
CA LYS A 140 -18.32 -14.62 -32.20
C LYS A 140 -17.21 -14.38 -31.17
N PRO A 141 -15.94 -14.72 -31.46
CA PRO A 141 -14.84 -14.40 -30.58
C PRO A 141 -14.55 -12.90 -30.68
N GLN A 142 -14.77 -12.15 -29.60
CA GLN A 142 -14.27 -10.77 -29.49
C GLN A 142 -12.90 -10.77 -28.82
N PRO A 143 -11.96 -9.93 -29.32
CA PRO A 143 -10.57 -9.93 -28.88
C PRO A 143 -10.41 -9.40 -27.45
N LEU A 144 -9.39 -9.94 -26.78
CA LEU A 144 -8.89 -9.51 -25.48
C LEU A 144 -8.47 -8.03 -25.59
N PHE A 145 -9.25 -7.12 -25.01
CA PHE A 145 -8.83 -5.74 -24.84
C PHE A 145 -7.87 -5.66 -23.67
N HIS A 146 -6.56 -5.65 -23.96
CA HIS A 146 -5.57 -5.11 -23.05
C HIS A 146 -5.74 -3.58 -23.01
N THR A 147 -6.44 -3.04 -22.02
CA THR A 147 -6.33 -1.62 -21.71
C THR A 147 -5.02 -1.40 -20.97
N SER A 148 -3.92 -1.27 -21.72
CA SER A 148 -2.78 -0.49 -21.23
C SER A 148 -3.30 0.93 -21.04
N SER A 149 -3.45 1.36 -19.80
CA SER A 149 -3.66 2.78 -19.54
C SER A 149 -2.34 3.49 -19.82
N GLU A 150 -2.10 3.82 -21.10
CA GLU A 150 -1.26 4.95 -21.45
C GLU A 150 -1.93 6.19 -20.84
N HIS A 151 -1.47 6.56 -19.65
CA HIS A 151 -1.84 7.81 -19.04
C HIS A 151 -1.47 8.94 -20.02
N SER A 152 -2.53 9.60 -20.47
CA SER A 152 -2.55 10.83 -21.26
C SER A 152 -1.34 11.73 -20.99
N LYS A 153 -0.70 12.15 -22.09
CA LYS A 153 0.37 13.15 -22.08
C LYS A 153 -0.14 14.48 -21.50
N LYS A 154 0.24 14.74 -20.25
CA LYS A 154 0.60 16.04 -19.61
C LYS A 154 -0.56 16.96 -19.18
N PRO A 155 -0.33 17.78 -18.12
CA PRO A 155 0.55 18.95 -18.24
C PRO A 155 1.83 18.79 -17.41
N LYS A 156 3.00 18.69 -18.06
CA LYS A 156 4.31 18.79 -17.39
C LYS A 156 4.47 20.10 -16.60
N ALA A 157 3.65 21.11 -16.91
CA ALA A 157 3.59 22.37 -16.18
C ALA A 157 3.10 22.19 -14.73
N SER A 158 2.14 21.29 -14.46
CA SER A 158 1.58 21.12 -13.10
C SER A 158 2.58 20.44 -12.15
N LEU A 159 3.30 19.42 -12.62
CA LEU A 159 4.35 18.78 -11.83
C LEU A 159 5.52 19.74 -11.53
N ILE A 160 5.94 20.52 -12.54
CA ILE A 160 7.00 21.52 -12.37
C ILE A 160 6.55 22.60 -11.37
N LEU A 161 5.31 23.08 -11.46
CA LEU A 161 4.75 24.05 -10.51
C LEU A 161 4.73 23.50 -9.07
N CYS A 162 4.32 22.24 -8.88
CA CYS A 162 4.33 21.60 -7.56
C CYS A 162 5.74 21.45 -6.98
N ILE A 163 6.73 21.11 -7.82
CA ILE A 163 8.15 20.99 -7.41
C ILE A 163 8.71 22.37 -7.04
N VAL A 164 8.46 23.40 -7.85
CA VAL A 164 8.90 24.77 -7.55
C VAL A 164 8.25 25.26 -6.24
N PHE A 165 6.96 24.99 -6.05
CA PHE A 165 6.23 25.38 -4.84
C PHE A 165 6.78 24.68 -3.58
N THR A 166 7.11 23.39 -3.66
CA THR A 166 7.74 22.67 -2.55
C THR A 166 9.12 23.21 -2.24
N ILE A 167 9.94 23.52 -3.24
CA ILE A 167 11.26 24.13 -3.05
C ILE A 167 11.14 25.50 -2.38
N VAL A 168 10.18 26.34 -2.79
CA VAL A 168 9.95 27.66 -2.18
C VAL A 168 9.53 27.52 -0.72
N ILE A 169 8.63 26.59 -0.39
CA ILE A 169 8.23 26.33 1.01
C ILE A 169 9.43 25.86 1.84
N ILE A 170 10.23 24.95 1.31
CA ILE A 170 11.44 24.48 1.99
C ILE A 170 12.40 25.65 2.26
N MET A 171 12.67 26.48 1.25
CA MET A 171 13.53 27.67 1.41
C MET A 171 12.97 28.65 2.46
N LEU A 172 11.66 28.89 2.50
CA LEU A 172 11.01 29.73 3.51
C LEU A 172 11.11 29.14 4.93
N CYS A 173 10.95 27.81 5.06
CA CYS A 173 11.08 27.11 6.34
C CYS A 173 12.52 27.15 6.87
N PHE A 174 13.53 27.08 5.99
CA PHE A 174 14.94 27.18 6.38
C PHE A 174 15.42 28.63 6.54
N ALA A 175 14.81 29.61 5.87
CA ALA A 175 15.14 31.03 6.03
C ALA A 175 14.71 31.57 7.41
N ARG A 176 13.55 31.15 7.94
CA ARG A 176 13.03 31.60 9.24
C ARG A 176 13.99 31.42 10.43
N PRO A 177 14.63 30.26 10.64
CA PRO A 177 15.60 30.10 11.73
C PRO A 177 16.90 30.90 11.47
N ILE A 178 17.29 31.10 10.21
CA ILE A 178 18.48 31.88 9.84
C ILE A 178 18.29 33.38 10.10
N ILE A 179 17.07 33.91 9.92
CA ILE A 179 16.72 35.31 10.21
C ILE A 179 16.85 35.68 11.71
N SER A 180 16.86 34.69 12.61
CA SER A 180 17.09 34.92 14.03
C SER A 180 18.54 35.33 14.36
N TYR A 181 19.48 35.08 13.44
CA TYR A 181 20.91 35.35 13.61
C TYR A 181 21.38 36.73 13.10
N TYR A 182 20.51 37.49 12.44
CA TYR A 182 20.86 38.80 11.88
C TYR A 182 20.38 39.96 12.78
N THR A 183 21.07 41.10 12.68
CA THR A 183 20.71 42.37 13.32
C THR A 183 19.30 42.82 12.90
N GLU A 184 18.62 43.60 13.76
CA GLU A 184 17.21 43.98 13.53
C GLU A 184 16.95 44.66 12.16
N ASP A 185 17.89 45.49 11.71
CA ASP A 185 17.78 46.18 10.41
C ASP A 185 17.74 45.19 9.22
N ILE A 186 18.51 44.10 9.29
CA ILE A 186 18.55 43.07 8.25
C ILE A 186 17.29 42.20 8.32
N ARG A 187 16.78 41.94 9.53
CA ARG A 187 15.54 41.19 9.74
C ARG A 187 14.34 41.90 9.11
N GLN A 188 14.23 43.21 9.30
CA GLN A 188 13.14 44.00 8.74
C GLN A 188 13.19 44.02 7.20
N TYR A 189 14.38 44.21 6.62
CA TYR A 189 14.57 44.15 5.16
C TYR A 189 14.17 42.80 4.56
N ILE A 190 14.57 41.69 5.20
CA ILE A 190 14.21 40.35 4.72
C ILE A 190 12.71 40.11 4.85
N GLN A 191 12.07 40.58 5.92
CA GLN A 191 10.62 40.44 6.09
C GLN A 191 9.83 41.22 5.03
N GLU A 192 10.23 42.45 4.72
CA GLU A 192 9.61 43.25 3.65
C GLU A 192 9.74 42.56 2.30
N TYR A 193 10.95 42.09 1.95
CA TYR A 193 11.21 41.36 0.70
C TYR A 193 10.37 40.09 0.58
N LEU A 194 10.28 39.28 1.65
CA LEU A 194 9.46 38.07 1.66
C LEU A 194 7.97 38.38 1.47
N ASN A 195 7.50 39.51 2.01
CA ASN A 195 6.11 39.93 1.89
C ASN A 195 5.78 40.38 0.46
N GLU A 196 6.68 41.12 -0.20
CA GLU A 196 6.53 41.52 -1.61
C GLU A 196 6.51 40.31 -2.56
N VAL A 197 7.40 39.34 -2.33
CA VAL A 197 7.43 38.07 -3.09
C VAL A 197 6.12 37.31 -2.90
N TRP A 198 5.60 37.24 -1.67
CA TRP A 198 4.35 36.55 -1.37
C TRP A 198 3.14 37.21 -2.06
N GLN A 199 3.06 38.54 -2.04
CA GLN A 199 2.00 39.27 -2.74
C GLN A 199 2.08 39.08 -4.26
N SER A 200 3.28 39.04 -4.82
CA SER A 200 3.51 38.78 -6.25
C SER A 200 3.05 37.38 -6.66
N ILE A 201 3.29 36.38 -5.81
CA ILE A 201 2.81 35.00 -6.02
C ILE A 201 1.29 34.93 -5.97
N ILE A 202 0.64 35.58 -4.99
CA ILE A 202 -0.83 35.63 -4.88
C ILE A 202 -1.44 36.28 -6.13
N HIS A 203 -0.89 37.41 -6.58
CA HIS A 203 -1.39 38.10 -7.77
C HIS A 203 -1.24 37.25 -9.04
N ALA A 204 -0.11 36.53 -9.20
CA ALA A 204 0.08 35.62 -10.32
C ALA A 204 -0.88 34.41 -10.29
N PHE A 205 -1.29 33.97 -9.09
CA PHE A 205 -2.23 32.85 -8.93
C PHE A 205 -3.67 33.25 -9.20
N ASN A 206 -4.06 34.49 -8.86
CA ASN A 206 -5.42 35.01 -9.08
C ASN A 206 -5.65 35.53 -10.52
N ALA A 207 -4.61 35.65 -11.35
CA ALA A 207 -4.69 36.13 -12.72
C ALA A 207 -4.84 35.02 -13.78
N ASN A 208 -4.87 33.75 -13.36
CA ASN A 208 -5.19 32.56 -14.19
C ASN A 208 -6.53 31.98 -13.76
#